data_AF-A0A1D3UKV4-F1
#
_entry.id   AF-A0A1D3UKV4-F1
#
_cell.length_a   1.000
_cell.length_b   1.000
_cell.length_c   1.000
_cell.angle_alpha   90.00
_cell.angle_beta   90.00
_cell.angle_gamma   90.00
#
_symmetry.space_group_name_H-M   'P 1'
#
loop_
_entity.id
_entity.type
_entity.pdbx_description
1 polymer ?
#
loop_
_entity_poly.entity_id
_entity_poly.type
_entity_poly.pdbx_seq_one_letter_code
_entity_poly.pdbx_strand_id
1 'polypeptide(L)'
;MGKPNSKNSCNFCSTKAWWSRKNEENIGSTKIICPKTIGRSDTGYIYLNQPDQREISLVGRKVVPIVYDHPTKQTTPTSKRKRLTVIHFKHQNKITMDIQHIKQIAITDYLQQQGYAPARVHGIHYWYCSPLRNERTPSFKVNTERNQWYDFGTGEHGDIIDLVRTLQHCTMYEAIDILIGSKQIVYQDFSFGGERKTSKHKLEIISVQSLTNPYLLRYIAERGVPLSIANRFCSEIRYNNTNRTYYAIGFANDAGGWEIRSPYFKGCIAPKAITTISKGTDVLQIFEGFMDFLSWQTLNPSSTCDTIVLNSLVLLPRIQEEVKDYKQVESFLDNDEAGRKSFEFLKQFYPSVIDGSVRYQTHKDLNEWLVSQSKVQENQPSLPTTKRGIRR
;
A
#
# COMPACT_ATOMS: atom_id res chain seq x y z
N MET A 1 -75.55 13.08 -12.36
CA MET A 1 -75.82 12.56 -10.99
C MET A 1 -74.80 11.46 -10.71
N GLY A 2 -74.06 11.38 -9.61
CA GLY A 2 -73.84 12.29 -8.48
C GLY A 2 -72.75 11.72 -7.56
N LYS A 3 -71.94 12.57 -6.88
CA LYS A 3 -71.05 12.15 -5.76
C LYS A 3 -71.88 12.07 -4.46
N PRO A 4 -71.42 11.34 -3.42
CA PRO A 4 -70.49 11.89 -2.41
C PRO A 4 -69.32 10.92 -2.09
N ASN A 5 -68.15 11.26 -1.54
CA ASN A 5 -67.67 12.38 -0.72
C ASN A 5 -68.08 12.36 0.77
N SER A 6 -67.25 11.74 1.62
CA SER A 6 -67.14 12.11 3.04
C SER A 6 -65.67 12.16 3.48
N LYS A 7 -65.27 13.31 4.01
CA LYS A 7 -64.08 13.46 4.86
C LYS A 7 -64.49 13.11 6.29
N ASN A 8 -63.54 12.75 7.14
CA ASN A 8 -63.60 13.18 8.54
C ASN A 8 -62.19 13.42 9.08
N SER A 9 -62.05 14.45 9.91
CA SER A 9 -60.77 14.95 10.40
C SER A 9 -60.93 15.57 11.79
N CYS A 10 -59.90 15.38 12.61
CA CYS A 10 -59.50 16.23 13.75
C CYS A 10 -60.20 16.11 15.12
N ASN A 11 -59.33 15.86 16.12
CA ASN A 11 -59.21 16.54 17.43
C ASN A 11 -60.24 16.27 18.56
N PHE A 12 -59.73 15.86 19.73
CA PHE A 12 -59.43 16.81 20.83
C PHE A 12 -58.56 16.22 21.96
N CYS A 13 -57.62 17.04 22.48
CA CYS A 13 -57.14 17.21 23.88
C CYS A 13 -56.88 16.05 24.87
N SER A 14 -56.09 16.21 25.96
CA SER A 14 -54.99 17.13 26.32
C SER A 14 -54.46 16.77 27.74
N THR A 15 -53.60 17.64 28.31
CA THR A 15 -53.09 17.69 29.71
C THR A 15 -51.82 16.91 30.04
N LYS A 16 -50.89 17.42 30.86
CA LYS A 16 -50.57 18.83 31.26
C LYS A 16 -49.12 18.87 31.77
N ALA A 17 -48.45 20.01 31.64
CA ALA A 17 -47.17 20.27 32.31
C ALA A 17 -47.36 20.63 33.80
N TRP A 18 -46.31 20.45 34.60
CA TRP A 18 -46.09 21.16 35.88
C TRP A 18 -44.68 21.79 35.90
N TRP A 19 -44.48 22.77 36.77
CA TRP A 19 -43.49 23.84 36.63
C TRP A 19 -42.86 24.22 38.00
N SER A 20 -41.71 24.91 38.01
CA SER A 20 -41.10 25.63 39.17
C SER A 20 -40.53 24.81 40.35
N ARG A 21 -39.53 25.28 41.13
CA ARG A 21 -38.73 26.55 41.13
C ARG A 21 -37.40 26.46 41.92
N LYS A 22 -36.38 27.22 41.47
CA LYS A 22 -35.39 28.07 42.20
C LYS A 22 -34.79 27.67 43.59
N ASN A 23 -33.46 27.68 43.68
CA ASN A 23 -32.58 28.76 44.25
C ASN A 23 -31.09 28.41 43.95
N GLU A 24 -30.25 29.32 43.40
CA GLU A 24 -29.28 30.22 44.10
C GLU A 24 -28.20 29.43 44.90
N GLU A 25 -26.88 29.67 44.78
CA GLU A 25 -26.12 30.90 44.43
C GLU A 25 -24.64 30.64 43.99
N ASN A 26 -23.88 31.73 43.71
CA ASN A 26 -22.43 31.85 43.40
C ASN A 26 -21.89 31.37 42.03
N ILE A 27 -20.99 32.05 41.30
CA ILE A 27 -20.63 33.46 40.97
C ILE A 27 -19.21 33.38 40.32
N GLY A 28 -18.95 34.14 39.26
CA GLY A 28 -17.65 34.20 38.55
C GLY A 28 -17.75 33.79 37.07
N SER A 29 -18.24 34.61 36.13
CA SER A 29 -17.59 35.81 35.53
C SER A 29 -16.12 35.55 35.12
N THR A 30 -15.62 35.84 33.91
CA THR A 30 -16.16 36.35 32.62
C THR A 30 -15.15 35.91 31.51
N LYS A 31 -15.31 36.03 30.18
CA LYS A 31 -16.19 36.80 29.27
C LYS A 31 -16.26 36.08 27.88
N ILE A 32 -17.08 36.58 26.95
CA ILE A 32 -17.09 36.18 25.52
C ILE A 32 -16.86 37.45 24.66
N ILE A 33 -16.20 37.32 23.49
CA ILE A 33 -16.55 37.91 22.16
C ILE A 33 -15.45 37.61 21.12
N CYS A 34 -15.86 37.28 19.90
CA CYS A 34 -15.00 36.90 18.75
C CYS A 34 -14.77 38.11 17.78
N PRO A 35 -14.61 37.95 16.44
CA PRO A 35 -13.30 38.02 15.77
C PRO A 35 -13.22 39.07 14.64
N LYS A 36 -12.02 39.36 14.07
CA LYS A 36 -11.80 39.64 12.61
C LYS A 36 -10.37 40.02 12.17
N THR A 37 -9.81 39.21 11.26
CA THR A 37 -9.18 39.53 9.94
C THR A 37 -8.12 40.64 9.70
N ILE A 38 -7.12 40.25 8.86
CA ILE A 38 -6.30 41.03 7.88
C ILE A 38 -5.01 41.72 8.38
N GLY A 39 -3.88 41.42 7.70
CA GLY A 39 -2.62 42.18 7.74
C GLY A 39 -1.49 41.51 6.94
N ARG A 40 -0.92 42.19 5.93
CA ARG A 40 0.24 41.76 5.10
C ARG A 40 1.58 42.23 5.69
N SER A 41 2.65 41.48 5.44
CA SER A 41 3.94 41.92 4.87
C SER A 41 4.87 40.69 4.77
N ASP A 42 5.50 40.34 3.64
CA ASP A 42 6.49 41.07 2.82
C ASP A 42 7.83 41.33 3.53
N THR A 43 8.82 40.46 3.30
CA THR A 43 10.13 40.80 2.66
C THR A 43 11.04 39.58 2.55
N GLY A 44 11.79 39.49 1.46
CA GLY A 44 12.87 38.51 1.25
C GLY A 44 14.14 39.20 0.74
N TYR A 45 15.02 38.45 0.08
CA TYR A 45 16.30 38.88 -0.55
C TYR A 45 17.49 39.08 0.44
N ILE A 46 18.78 38.95 0.10
CA ILE A 46 19.50 38.38 -1.08
C ILE A 46 20.94 37.98 -0.65
N TYR A 47 21.62 37.13 -1.45
CA TYR A 47 23.06 36.81 -1.33
C TYR A 47 23.99 38.00 -1.62
N LEU A 48 25.25 37.98 -1.15
CA LEU A 48 26.48 38.07 -1.99
C LEU A 48 27.79 38.26 -1.18
N ASN A 49 28.81 37.51 -1.61
CA ASN A 49 30.26 37.78 -1.68
C ASN A 49 31.16 38.20 -0.48
N GLN A 50 32.32 37.53 -0.48
CA GLN A 50 33.64 37.85 0.11
C GLN A 50 34.30 39.10 -0.53
N PRO A 51 35.59 39.45 -0.24
CA PRO A 51 36.38 39.39 1.01
C PRO A 51 36.98 40.79 1.36
N ASP A 52 37.81 40.92 2.41
CA ASP A 52 39.25 41.18 2.22
C ASP A 52 40.08 41.15 3.53
N GLN A 53 41.39 40.90 3.41
CA GLN A 53 42.36 41.00 4.51
C GLN A 53 43.14 42.31 4.46
N ARG A 54 43.38 42.91 5.64
CA ARG A 54 44.60 43.68 5.96
C ARG A 54 44.85 43.61 7.46
N GLU A 55 46.06 43.70 8.01
CA GLU A 55 47.43 43.32 7.67
C GLU A 55 48.24 43.83 8.90
N ILE A 56 49.27 43.10 9.37
CA ILE A 56 50.36 43.57 10.29
C ILE A 56 49.93 44.14 11.68
N SER A 57 50.65 44.03 12.82
CA SER A 57 52.05 43.68 13.08
C SER A 57 52.25 42.98 14.44
N LEU A 58 53.41 42.33 14.60
CA LEU A 58 53.86 41.68 15.84
C LEU A 58 54.34 42.68 16.91
N VAL A 59 54.05 42.37 18.18
CA VAL A 59 54.97 42.59 19.32
C VAL A 59 54.88 41.35 20.21
N GLY A 60 55.98 40.90 20.83
CA GLY A 60 56.00 39.62 21.52
C GLY A 60 56.65 39.61 22.90
N ARG A 61 56.77 38.38 23.43
CA ARG A 61 57.54 37.89 24.59
C ARG A 61 56.89 37.91 25.99
N LYS A 62 56.55 36.67 26.39
CA LYS A 62 56.96 35.97 27.63
C LYS A 62 56.60 36.58 29.00
N VAL A 63 55.69 35.88 29.70
CA VAL A 63 55.93 35.37 31.07
C VAL A 63 55.31 33.97 31.20
N VAL A 64 56.02 33.04 31.87
CA VAL A 64 55.57 31.71 32.34
C VAL A 64 56.29 31.51 33.70
N PRO A 65 55.59 31.19 34.82
CA PRO A 65 55.53 29.78 35.29
C PRO A 65 54.16 29.33 35.91
N ILE A 66 53.61 28.15 35.53
CA ILE A 66 53.65 26.79 36.16
C ILE A 66 52.64 26.56 37.33
N VAL A 67 52.00 25.37 37.35
CA VAL A 67 51.19 24.64 38.39
C VAL A 67 49.67 24.54 38.08
N TYR A 68 48.99 23.38 38.07
CA TYR A 68 49.39 21.95 37.96
C TYR A 68 48.23 21.10 37.34
N ASP A 69 48.58 19.90 36.84
CA ASP A 69 47.86 18.62 36.68
C ASP A 69 46.34 18.48 36.38
N HIS A 70 46.07 17.94 35.17
CA HIS A 70 45.26 16.75 34.80
C HIS A 70 43.78 16.54 35.26
N PRO A 71 42.95 15.71 34.54
CA PRO A 71 43.10 15.14 33.19
C PRO A 71 41.95 15.48 32.21
N THR A 72 42.16 15.26 30.91
CA THR A 72 41.17 15.42 29.85
C THR A 72 40.03 14.38 29.89
N LYS A 73 38.77 14.84 29.99
CA LYS A 73 37.60 14.01 29.68
C LYS A 73 37.22 14.12 28.21
N GLN A 74 37.30 13.00 27.49
CA GLN A 74 36.64 12.84 26.19
C GLN A 74 35.11 12.88 26.40
N THR A 75 34.40 13.73 25.65
CA THR A 75 32.93 13.75 25.61
C THR A 75 32.43 13.09 24.32
N THR A 76 31.99 11.84 24.44
CA THR A 76 31.38 11.09 23.33
C THR A 76 29.96 11.60 23.00
N PRO A 77 29.64 11.92 21.73
CA PRO A 77 28.32 12.38 21.33
C PRO A 77 27.37 11.22 20.98
N THR A 78 27.17 10.26 21.89
CA THR A 78 26.33 9.06 21.64
C THR A 78 25.43 8.67 22.80
N SER A 79 24.17 9.14 22.78
CA SER A 79 23.06 8.50 23.52
C SER A 79 21.69 8.92 22.95
N LYS A 80 21.41 10.23 22.92
CA LYS A 80 20.07 10.76 22.59
C LYS A 80 19.57 10.36 21.18
N ARG A 81 20.40 10.47 20.14
CA ARG A 81 19.98 10.19 18.73
C ARG A 81 19.65 8.71 18.53
N LYS A 82 20.52 7.78 18.97
CA LYS A 82 20.26 6.33 18.93
C LYS A 82 19.00 5.95 19.75
N ARG A 83 18.80 6.56 20.93
CA ARG A 83 17.62 6.27 21.77
C ARG A 83 16.32 6.70 21.09
N LEU A 84 16.28 7.89 20.46
CA LEU A 84 15.13 8.36 19.68
C LEU A 84 14.81 7.43 18.49
N THR A 85 15.81 7.04 17.70
CA THR A 85 15.62 6.11 16.57
C THR A 85 15.12 4.74 17.04
N VAL A 86 15.66 4.19 18.13
CA VAL A 86 15.21 2.90 18.69
C VAL A 86 13.79 2.99 19.27
N ILE A 87 13.40 4.11 19.89
CA ILE A 87 12.02 4.31 20.36
C ILE A 87 11.06 4.40 19.15
N HIS A 88 11.41 5.18 18.13
CA HIS A 88 10.59 5.33 16.92
C HIS A 88 10.44 4.00 16.17
N PHE A 89 11.53 3.24 16.00
CA PHE A 89 11.52 1.92 15.38
C PHE A 89 10.71 0.90 16.20
N LYS A 90 10.81 0.90 17.53
CA LYS A 90 9.96 0.05 18.39
C LYS A 90 8.49 0.45 18.33
N HIS A 91 8.18 1.74 18.21
CA HIS A 91 6.82 2.23 18.10
C HIS A 91 6.19 1.88 16.75
N GLN A 92 6.92 2.08 15.64
CA GLN A 92 6.50 1.64 14.30
C GLN A 92 6.30 0.12 14.25
N ASN A 93 7.25 -0.69 14.74
CA ASN A 93 7.07 -2.15 14.77
C ASN A 93 5.89 -2.58 15.66
N LYS A 94 5.61 -1.87 16.76
CA LYS A 94 4.41 -2.11 17.58
C LYS A 94 3.14 -1.82 16.80
N ILE A 95 3.04 -0.66 16.15
CA ILE A 95 1.91 -0.29 15.28
C ILE A 95 1.73 -1.30 14.12
N THR A 96 2.81 -1.73 13.48
CA THR A 96 2.75 -2.72 12.40
C THR A 96 2.29 -4.09 12.90
N MET A 97 2.73 -4.52 14.09
CA MET A 97 2.19 -5.73 14.73
C MET A 97 0.71 -5.56 15.10
N ASP A 98 0.31 -4.42 15.66
CA ASP A 98 -1.09 -4.17 16.04
C ASP A 98 -2.02 -4.19 14.82
N ILE A 99 -1.63 -3.59 13.68
CA ILE A 99 -2.42 -3.63 12.42
C ILE A 99 -2.56 -5.06 11.87
N GLN A 100 -1.49 -5.88 11.92
CA GLN A 100 -1.57 -7.29 11.51
C GLN A 100 -2.56 -8.07 12.38
N HIS A 101 -2.56 -7.86 13.70
CA HIS A 101 -3.52 -8.49 14.61
C HIS A 101 -4.95 -7.96 14.42
N ILE A 102 -5.13 -6.66 14.16
CA ILE A 102 -6.44 -6.06 13.87
C ILE A 102 -7.06 -6.68 12.61
N LYS A 103 -6.26 -6.91 11.56
CA LYS A 103 -6.72 -7.60 10.33
C LYS A 103 -7.15 -9.06 10.54
N GLN A 104 -6.83 -9.67 11.69
CA GLN A 104 -7.34 -10.99 12.08
C GLN A 104 -8.68 -10.94 12.83
N ILE A 105 -9.21 -9.76 13.17
CA ILE A 105 -10.56 -9.63 13.75
C ILE A 105 -11.57 -10.10 12.70
N ALA A 106 -12.30 -11.17 13.00
CA ALA A 106 -13.26 -11.75 12.08
C ALA A 106 -14.38 -10.76 11.75
N ILE A 107 -14.57 -10.48 10.46
CA ILE A 107 -15.61 -9.57 9.98
C ILE A 107 -17.01 -10.05 10.40
N THR A 108 -17.23 -11.36 10.45
CA THR A 108 -18.51 -11.97 10.91
C THR A 108 -18.83 -11.59 12.34
N ASP A 109 -17.83 -11.59 13.22
CA ASP A 109 -17.97 -11.39 14.65
C ASP A 109 -18.18 -9.90 14.94
N TYR A 110 -17.43 -9.03 14.23
CA TYR A 110 -17.66 -7.59 14.25
C TYR A 110 -19.08 -7.24 13.77
N LEU A 111 -19.52 -7.77 12.63
CA LEU A 111 -20.88 -7.54 12.11
C LEU A 111 -21.95 -8.03 13.09
N GLN A 112 -21.75 -9.18 13.74
CA GLN A 112 -22.65 -9.69 14.77
C GLN A 112 -22.71 -8.76 15.99
N GLN A 113 -21.57 -8.23 16.46
CA GLN A 113 -21.52 -7.25 17.55
C GLN A 113 -22.23 -5.93 17.18
N GLN A 114 -22.19 -5.52 15.91
CA GLN A 114 -22.95 -4.39 15.39
C GLN A 114 -24.43 -4.72 15.09
N GLY A 115 -24.90 -5.93 15.39
CA GLY A 115 -26.30 -6.35 15.24
C GLY A 115 -26.69 -6.89 13.86
N TYR A 116 -25.75 -7.07 12.93
CA TYR A 116 -26.03 -7.63 11.60
C TYR A 116 -25.97 -9.16 11.61
N ALA A 117 -27.10 -9.81 11.35
CA ALA A 117 -27.19 -11.26 11.18
C ALA A 117 -26.98 -11.68 9.70
N PRO A 118 -26.29 -12.80 9.42
CA PRO A 118 -26.18 -13.32 8.06
C PRO A 118 -27.53 -13.86 7.58
N ALA A 119 -27.97 -13.42 6.41
CA ALA A 119 -29.18 -13.89 5.75
C ALA A 119 -28.99 -15.24 5.04
N ARG A 120 -27.76 -15.61 4.69
CA ARG A 120 -27.42 -16.92 4.10
C ARG A 120 -25.96 -17.27 4.36
N VAL A 121 -25.67 -18.52 4.72
CA VAL A 121 -24.30 -19.02 4.87
C VAL A 121 -24.10 -20.21 3.93
N HIS A 122 -22.97 -20.24 3.21
CA HIS A 122 -22.60 -21.35 2.35
C HIS A 122 -21.07 -21.56 2.40
N GLY A 123 -20.64 -22.53 3.22
CA GLY A 123 -19.22 -22.74 3.52
C GLY A 123 -18.57 -21.47 4.05
N ILE A 124 -17.48 -21.04 3.41
CA ILE A 124 -16.72 -19.83 3.73
C ILE A 124 -17.41 -18.50 3.33
N HIS A 125 -18.65 -18.54 2.82
CA HIS A 125 -19.36 -17.37 2.30
C HIS A 125 -20.59 -17.03 3.12
N TYR A 126 -20.54 -15.88 3.79
CA TYR A 126 -21.62 -15.33 4.60
C TYR A 126 -22.22 -14.16 3.83
N TRP A 127 -23.52 -14.20 3.58
CA TRP A 127 -24.27 -13.17 2.87
C TRP A 127 -25.17 -12.43 3.84
N TYR A 128 -25.14 -11.11 3.77
CA TYR A 128 -25.91 -10.18 4.57
C TYR A 128 -26.76 -9.30 3.64
N CYS A 129 -27.88 -8.80 4.13
CA CYS A 129 -28.38 -7.53 3.62
C CYS A 129 -27.32 -6.47 3.96
N SER A 130 -26.92 -5.68 2.98
CA SER A 130 -25.79 -4.79 3.10
C SER A 130 -25.90 -3.86 4.31
N PRO A 131 -24.87 -3.80 5.18
CA PRO A 131 -24.89 -2.89 6.31
C PRO A 131 -24.68 -1.42 5.87
N LEU A 132 -24.33 -1.20 4.59
CA LEU A 132 -24.03 0.10 3.98
C LEU A 132 -25.27 0.83 3.41
N ARG A 133 -26.41 0.14 3.26
CA ARG A 133 -27.65 0.70 2.70
C ARG A 133 -28.87 -0.11 3.13
N ASN A 134 -30.07 0.45 2.99
CA ASN A 134 -31.30 -0.32 3.18
C ASN A 134 -31.59 -1.19 1.94
N GLU A 135 -31.49 -2.51 2.05
CA GLU A 135 -31.85 -3.47 1.00
C GLU A 135 -32.64 -4.67 1.51
N ARG A 136 -33.40 -5.31 0.61
CA ARG A 136 -34.20 -6.51 0.91
C ARG A 136 -33.61 -7.83 0.41
N THR A 137 -32.69 -7.75 -0.57
CA THR A 137 -32.05 -8.92 -1.18
C THR A 137 -30.58 -8.94 -0.74
N PRO A 138 -30.10 -9.98 -0.03
CA PRO A 138 -28.72 -10.03 0.45
C PRO A 138 -27.70 -9.94 -0.68
N SER A 139 -26.90 -8.87 -0.68
CA SER A 139 -25.87 -8.61 -1.70
C SER A 139 -24.50 -8.24 -1.11
N PHE A 140 -24.36 -8.19 0.22
CA PHE A 140 -23.08 -8.03 0.88
C PHE A 140 -22.50 -9.40 1.26
N LYS A 141 -21.28 -9.69 0.81
CA LYS A 141 -20.64 -11.00 0.95
C LYS A 141 -19.35 -10.90 1.76
N VAL A 142 -19.28 -11.63 2.87
CA VAL A 142 -18.06 -11.86 3.63
C VAL A 142 -17.47 -13.22 3.24
N ASN A 143 -16.17 -13.25 2.97
CA ASN A 143 -15.38 -14.47 2.86
C ASN A 143 -14.59 -14.65 4.17
N THR A 144 -14.95 -15.65 4.97
CA THR A 144 -14.33 -15.92 6.28
C THR A 144 -12.93 -16.52 6.17
N GLU A 145 -12.60 -17.20 5.07
CA GLU A 145 -11.27 -17.76 4.81
C GLU A 145 -10.23 -16.66 4.55
N ARG A 146 -10.64 -15.63 3.80
CA ARG A 146 -9.79 -14.48 3.45
C ARG A 146 -9.94 -13.30 4.42
N ASN A 147 -10.88 -13.38 5.36
CA ASN A 147 -11.37 -12.27 6.19
C ASN A 147 -11.56 -10.96 5.41
N GLN A 148 -12.30 -11.05 4.29
CA GLN A 148 -12.56 -9.93 3.38
C GLN A 148 -14.04 -9.84 3.02
N TRP A 149 -14.53 -8.61 2.82
CA TRP A 149 -15.90 -8.34 2.38
C TRP A 149 -15.93 -7.79 0.96
N TYR A 150 -17.06 -7.98 0.28
CA TYR A 150 -17.39 -7.39 -1.01
C TYR A 150 -18.90 -7.10 -1.05
N ASP A 151 -19.25 -5.87 -1.41
CA ASP A 151 -20.64 -5.44 -1.58
C ASP A 151 -21.00 -5.37 -3.07
N PHE A 152 -21.97 -6.19 -3.51
CA PHE A 152 -22.37 -6.26 -4.91
C PHE A 152 -23.28 -5.10 -5.37
N GLY A 153 -23.72 -4.21 -4.46
CA GLY A 153 -24.53 -3.04 -4.79
C GLY A 153 -23.71 -1.76 -5.02
N THR A 154 -22.66 -1.52 -4.23
CA THR A 154 -21.73 -0.38 -4.41
C THR A 154 -20.44 -0.77 -5.14
N GLY A 155 -20.07 -2.06 -5.16
CA GLY A 155 -18.78 -2.54 -5.66
C GLY A 155 -17.63 -2.37 -4.68
N GLU A 156 -17.89 -1.80 -3.50
CA GLU A 156 -16.91 -1.61 -2.44
C GLU A 156 -16.51 -2.94 -1.79
N HIS A 157 -15.29 -2.98 -1.26
CA HIS A 157 -14.68 -4.18 -0.72
C HIS A 157 -13.46 -3.82 0.13
N GLY A 158 -13.02 -4.76 0.96
CA GLY A 158 -11.81 -4.59 1.75
C GLY A 158 -11.67 -5.60 2.87
N ASP A 159 -10.83 -5.27 3.85
CA ASP A 159 -10.76 -6.00 5.11
C ASP A 159 -11.59 -5.33 6.22
N ILE A 160 -11.43 -5.80 7.47
CA ILE A 160 -12.13 -5.28 8.64
C ILE A 160 -11.88 -3.79 8.88
N ILE A 161 -10.68 -3.26 8.60
CA ILE A 161 -10.38 -1.83 8.77
C ILE A 161 -11.16 -1.02 7.73
N ASP A 162 -11.17 -1.47 6.48
CA ASP A 162 -11.96 -0.84 5.42
C ASP A 162 -13.46 -0.88 5.73
N LEU A 163 -13.96 -1.99 6.28
CA LEU A 163 -15.36 -2.12 6.68
C LEU A 163 -15.76 -1.09 7.76
N VAL A 164 -14.95 -0.95 8.80
CA VAL A 164 -15.21 0.03 9.87
C VAL A 164 -15.17 1.46 9.32
N ARG A 165 -14.21 1.77 8.45
CA ARG A 165 -14.13 3.09 7.79
C ARG A 165 -15.37 3.40 6.96
N THR A 166 -15.88 2.45 6.19
CA THR A 166 -17.09 2.66 5.37
C THR A 166 -18.34 2.77 6.23
N LEU A 167 -18.48 1.96 7.29
CA LEU A 167 -19.65 1.97 8.19
C LEU A 167 -19.71 3.20 9.11
N GLN A 168 -18.56 3.63 9.64
CA GLN A 168 -18.48 4.70 10.63
C GLN A 168 -18.03 6.04 10.02
N HIS A 169 -17.82 6.09 8.70
CA HIS A 169 -17.34 7.25 7.93
C HIS A 169 -16.09 7.92 8.51
N CYS A 170 -15.15 7.11 9.02
CA CYS A 170 -13.99 7.57 9.78
C CYS A 170 -12.64 7.34 9.07
N THR A 171 -11.59 7.97 9.61
CA THR A 171 -10.21 7.77 9.15
C THR A 171 -9.67 6.39 9.52
N MET A 172 -8.56 5.98 8.91
CA MET A 172 -7.90 4.71 9.22
C MET A 172 -7.46 4.62 10.69
N TYR A 173 -7.01 5.72 11.29
CA TYR A 173 -6.58 5.74 12.69
C TYR A 173 -7.78 5.57 13.63
N GLU A 174 -8.88 6.28 13.39
CA GLU A 174 -10.11 6.13 14.18
C GLU A 174 -10.72 4.73 14.04
N ALA A 175 -10.69 4.12 12.84
CA ALA A 175 -11.12 2.74 12.65
C ALA A 175 -10.26 1.73 13.42
N ILE A 176 -8.94 1.96 13.48
CA ILE A 176 -8.00 1.18 14.30
C ILE A 176 -8.34 1.35 15.79
N ASP A 177 -8.56 2.57 16.26
CA ASP A 177 -8.90 2.85 17.66
C ASP A 177 -10.26 2.25 18.06
N ILE A 178 -11.25 2.24 17.17
CA ILE A 178 -12.54 1.55 17.36
C ILE A 178 -12.33 0.04 17.51
N LEU A 179 -11.52 -0.57 16.64
CA LEU A 179 -11.21 -2.02 16.65
C LEU A 179 -10.30 -2.44 17.82
N ILE A 180 -9.57 -1.51 18.41
CA ILE A 180 -8.84 -1.71 19.67
C ILE A 180 -9.77 -1.51 20.87
N GLY A 181 -10.59 -0.46 20.87
CA GLY A 181 -11.48 -0.08 21.97
C GLY A 181 -12.65 -1.03 22.18
N SER A 182 -13.08 -1.75 21.13
CA SER A 182 -14.05 -2.86 21.24
C SER A 182 -13.54 -4.08 22.01
N LYS A 183 -12.27 -4.09 22.46
CA LYS A 183 -11.70 -5.13 23.34
C LYS A 183 -12.17 -5.01 24.79
N GLN A 184 -13.46 -5.23 25.04
CA GLN A 184 -13.82 -6.09 26.17
C GLN A 184 -13.59 -7.54 25.75
N ILE A 185 -12.34 -7.98 25.86
CA ILE A 185 -11.96 -9.37 25.64
C ILE A 185 -12.55 -10.21 26.77
N VAL A 186 -13.65 -10.90 26.49
CA VAL A 186 -13.95 -12.16 27.15
C VAL A 186 -13.43 -13.28 26.25
N TYR A 187 -12.21 -13.75 26.53
CA TYR A 187 -11.83 -15.10 26.13
C TYR A 187 -12.74 -16.06 26.90
N GLN A 188 -13.83 -16.52 26.29
CA GLN A 188 -14.41 -17.80 26.69
C GLN A 188 -13.67 -18.89 25.94
N ASP A 189 -12.80 -19.60 26.65
CA ASP A 189 -12.18 -20.84 26.18
C ASP A 189 -13.24 -21.92 25.99
N PHE A 190 -13.95 -21.87 24.86
CA PHE A 190 -14.70 -23.02 24.36
C PHE A 190 -13.73 -24.03 23.76
N SER A 191 -13.21 -24.91 24.62
CA SER A 191 -12.65 -26.19 24.21
C SER A 191 -13.74 -27.04 23.54
N PHE A 192 -13.79 -26.99 22.22
CA PHE A 192 -14.20 -28.15 21.44
C PHE A 192 -12.96 -28.96 21.08
N GLY A 193 -12.83 -30.12 21.71
CA GLY A 193 -11.78 -31.11 21.48
C GLY A 193 -11.93 -31.82 20.13
N GLY A 194 -11.91 -31.06 19.04
CA GLY A 194 -11.59 -31.55 17.71
C GLY A 194 -10.27 -30.91 17.30
N GLU A 195 -9.34 -31.70 16.74
CA GLU A 195 -8.14 -31.14 16.12
C GLU A 195 -8.57 -30.05 15.14
N ARG A 196 -8.16 -28.80 15.41
CA ARG A 196 -8.28 -27.73 14.42
C ARG A 196 -7.35 -28.10 13.27
N LYS A 197 -7.90 -28.84 12.31
CA LYS A 197 -7.39 -28.91 10.94
C LYS A 197 -7.39 -27.48 10.44
N THR A 198 -6.24 -26.84 10.60
CA THR A 198 -5.89 -25.65 9.84
C THR A 198 -6.05 -26.05 8.39
N SER A 199 -7.14 -25.62 7.76
CA SER A 199 -7.30 -25.77 6.33
C SER A 199 -6.24 -24.87 5.72
N LYS A 200 -5.08 -25.47 5.45
CA LYS A 200 -4.03 -24.88 4.65
C LYS A 200 -4.64 -24.71 3.26
N HIS A 201 -5.31 -23.59 3.02
CA HIS A 201 -5.69 -23.11 1.69
C HIS A 201 -4.40 -22.64 0.98
N LYS A 202 -3.47 -23.57 0.86
CA LYS A 202 -2.22 -23.44 0.14
C LYS A 202 -2.59 -23.57 -1.33
N LEU A 203 -2.14 -22.63 -2.14
CA LEU A 203 -2.17 -22.82 -3.58
C LEU A 203 -1.20 -23.96 -3.91
N GLU A 204 -1.73 -25.05 -4.44
CA GLU A 204 -0.95 -26.27 -4.71
C GLU A 204 -0.60 -26.35 -6.19
N ILE A 205 0.69 -26.34 -6.51
CA ILE A 205 1.18 -26.47 -7.88
C ILE A 205 0.91 -27.91 -8.36
N ILE A 206 0.23 -28.02 -9.50
CA ILE A 206 -0.02 -29.28 -10.20
C ILE A 206 1.05 -29.49 -11.27
N SER A 207 1.36 -28.45 -12.04
CA SER A 207 2.42 -28.47 -13.05
C SER A 207 3.00 -27.09 -13.29
N VAL A 208 4.24 -27.07 -13.76
CA VAL A 208 4.96 -25.90 -14.28
C VAL A 208 5.47 -26.28 -15.67
N GLN A 209 5.16 -25.47 -16.69
CA GLN A 209 5.50 -25.75 -18.09
C GLN A 209 5.78 -24.46 -18.86
N SER A 210 6.31 -24.55 -20.08
CA SER A 210 6.45 -23.38 -20.97
C SER A 210 5.09 -22.77 -21.30
N LEU A 211 5.05 -21.43 -21.47
CA LEU A 211 3.81 -20.71 -21.77
C LEU A 211 3.24 -21.18 -23.11
N THR A 212 2.10 -21.86 -23.06
CA THR A 212 1.48 -22.52 -24.23
C THR A 212 -0.02 -22.28 -24.29
N ASN A 213 -0.68 -22.02 -23.15
CA ASN A 213 -2.10 -21.70 -23.08
C ASN A 213 -2.45 -20.39 -23.82
N PRO A 214 -3.34 -20.42 -24.82
CA PRO A 214 -3.63 -19.27 -25.68
C PRO A 214 -4.22 -18.07 -24.93
N TYR A 215 -4.89 -18.27 -23.79
CA TYR A 215 -5.41 -17.17 -22.97
C TYR A 215 -4.28 -16.44 -22.23
N LEU A 216 -3.25 -17.16 -21.76
CA LEU A 216 -2.07 -16.56 -21.14
C LEU A 216 -1.17 -15.89 -22.17
N LEU A 217 -1.01 -16.50 -23.35
CA LEU A 217 -0.28 -15.92 -24.48
C LEU A 217 -0.91 -14.60 -24.94
N ARG A 218 -2.24 -14.58 -25.13
CA ARG A 218 -2.96 -13.36 -25.49
C ARG A 218 -2.84 -12.29 -24.40
N TYR A 219 -2.95 -12.66 -23.13
CA TYR A 219 -2.77 -11.71 -22.02
C TYR A 219 -1.37 -11.09 -22.00
N ILE A 220 -0.31 -11.88 -22.20
CA ILE A 220 1.07 -11.36 -22.27
C ILE A 220 1.22 -10.36 -23.43
N ALA A 221 0.65 -10.65 -24.59
CA ALA A 221 0.64 -9.75 -25.73
C ALA A 221 -0.19 -8.47 -25.46
N GLU A 222 -1.35 -8.57 -24.81
CA GLU A 222 -2.17 -7.43 -24.36
C GLU A 222 -1.42 -6.53 -23.35
N ARG A 223 -0.43 -7.07 -22.62
CA ARG A 223 0.50 -6.30 -21.75
C ARG A 223 1.77 -5.84 -22.49
N GLY A 224 1.85 -5.97 -23.81
CA GLY A 224 2.95 -5.49 -24.63
C GLY A 224 4.27 -6.28 -24.50
N VAL A 225 4.28 -7.40 -23.77
CA VAL A 225 5.49 -8.20 -23.54
C VAL A 225 5.64 -9.27 -24.63
N PRO A 226 6.76 -9.32 -25.38
CA PRO A 226 7.01 -10.37 -26.36
C PRO A 226 7.11 -11.75 -25.71
N LEU A 227 6.56 -12.78 -26.38
CA LEU A 227 6.61 -14.16 -25.89
C LEU A 227 8.05 -14.67 -25.68
N SER A 228 8.99 -14.22 -26.50
CA SER A 228 10.43 -14.53 -26.33
C SER A 228 11.01 -13.97 -25.03
N ILE A 229 10.49 -12.85 -24.52
CA ILE A 229 10.90 -12.26 -23.24
C ILE A 229 10.20 -12.98 -22.10
N ALA A 230 8.89 -13.22 -22.21
CA ALA A 230 8.13 -13.93 -21.19
C ALA A 230 8.68 -15.35 -20.95
N ASN A 231 8.98 -16.12 -22.00
CA ASN A 231 9.53 -17.49 -21.87
C ASN A 231 10.96 -17.56 -21.28
N ARG A 232 11.70 -16.44 -21.15
CA ARG A 232 12.99 -16.42 -20.44
C ARG A 232 12.85 -16.41 -18.92
N PHE A 233 11.72 -15.94 -18.40
CA PHE A 233 11.57 -15.60 -16.98
C PHE A 233 10.29 -16.15 -16.34
N CYS A 234 9.31 -16.55 -17.15
CA CYS A 234 8.01 -17.01 -16.69
C CYS A 234 7.69 -18.43 -17.18
N SER A 235 6.79 -19.07 -16.47
CA SER A 235 6.22 -20.37 -16.83
C SER A 235 4.70 -20.33 -16.73
N GLU A 236 4.02 -21.22 -17.43
CA GLU A 236 2.62 -21.53 -17.15
C GLU A 236 2.56 -22.44 -15.92
N ILE A 237 1.88 -21.96 -14.87
CA ILE A 237 1.60 -22.74 -13.67
C ILE A 237 0.13 -23.17 -13.70
N ARG A 238 -0.10 -24.47 -13.59
CA ARG A 238 -1.41 -25.03 -13.21
C ARG A 238 -1.41 -25.27 -11.71
N TYR A 239 -2.41 -24.75 -11.01
CA TYR A 239 -2.50 -24.87 -9.56
C TYR A 239 -3.93 -25.14 -9.08
N ASN A 240 -4.07 -25.82 -7.96
CA ASN A 240 -5.34 -25.99 -7.27
C ASN A 240 -5.55 -24.89 -6.22
N ASN A 241 -6.80 -24.44 -6.10
CA ASN A 241 -7.30 -23.65 -4.99
C ASN A 241 -8.69 -24.17 -4.60
N THR A 242 -8.85 -24.62 -3.35
CA THR A 242 -10.11 -25.13 -2.77
C THR A 242 -10.91 -26.02 -3.77
N ASN A 243 -10.27 -27.10 -4.23
CA ASN A 243 -10.80 -28.11 -5.16
C ASN A 243 -11.11 -27.64 -6.60
N ARG A 244 -10.62 -26.48 -7.03
CA ARG A 244 -10.67 -26.05 -8.44
C ARG A 244 -9.26 -25.85 -9.00
N THR A 245 -9.04 -26.35 -10.23
CA THR A 245 -7.81 -26.12 -10.97
C THR A 245 -7.87 -24.80 -11.75
N TYR A 246 -6.80 -24.04 -11.66
CA TYR A 246 -6.57 -22.77 -12.34
C TYR A 246 -5.27 -22.82 -13.15
N TYR A 247 -5.06 -21.84 -14.01
CA TYR A 247 -3.81 -21.61 -14.71
C TYR A 247 -3.43 -20.13 -14.63
N ALA A 248 -2.14 -19.84 -14.54
CA ALA A 248 -1.59 -18.48 -14.50
C ALA A 248 -0.17 -18.45 -15.07
N ILE A 249 0.30 -17.25 -15.43
CA ILE A 249 1.72 -16.98 -15.63
C ILE A 249 2.36 -16.92 -14.26
N GLY A 250 3.36 -17.76 -14.01
CA GLY A 250 4.19 -17.74 -12.83
C GLY A 250 5.56 -17.11 -13.10
N PHE A 251 6.04 -16.34 -12.13
CA PHE A 251 7.39 -15.81 -12.05
C PHE A 251 8.00 -16.28 -10.72
N ALA A 252 9.10 -17.02 -10.78
CA ALA A 252 9.72 -17.64 -9.60
C ALA A 252 10.34 -16.59 -8.67
N ASN A 253 10.41 -16.90 -7.39
CA ASN A 253 11.12 -16.09 -6.38
C ASN A 253 12.19 -16.91 -5.66
N ASP A 254 13.11 -16.21 -4.99
CA ASP A 254 14.35 -16.80 -4.47
C ASP A 254 14.13 -17.80 -3.33
N ALA A 255 12.92 -17.81 -2.74
CA ALA A 255 12.52 -18.76 -1.72
C ALA A 255 11.81 -20.01 -2.28
N GLY A 256 11.76 -20.18 -3.62
CA GLY A 256 11.08 -21.29 -4.29
C GLY A 256 9.55 -21.16 -4.37
N GLY A 257 9.02 -19.98 -4.04
CA GLY A 257 7.63 -19.63 -4.32
C GLY A 257 7.47 -18.94 -5.69
N TRP A 258 6.26 -18.50 -5.99
CA TRP A 258 5.93 -17.93 -7.29
C TRP A 258 4.96 -16.76 -7.15
N GLU A 259 5.26 -15.61 -7.78
CA GLU A 259 4.21 -14.64 -8.08
C GLU A 259 3.42 -15.13 -9.30
N ILE A 260 2.10 -15.11 -9.22
CA ILE A 260 1.21 -15.61 -10.28
C ILE A 260 0.25 -14.54 -10.76
N ARG A 261 0.03 -14.49 -12.09
CA ARG A 261 -0.83 -13.50 -12.74
C ARG A 261 -1.63 -14.08 -13.91
N SER A 262 -2.87 -13.62 -14.03
CA SER A 262 -3.78 -13.83 -15.16
C SER A 262 -4.58 -12.54 -15.39
N PRO A 263 -5.43 -12.44 -16.44
CA PRO A 263 -6.28 -11.26 -16.64
C PRO A 263 -7.15 -10.87 -15.44
N TYR A 264 -7.50 -11.85 -14.60
CA TYR A 264 -8.48 -11.70 -13.51
C TYR A 264 -7.89 -11.88 -12.11
N PHE A 265 -6.59 -12.16 -11.99
CA PHE A 265 -5.97 -12.49 -10.70
C PHE A 265 -4.48 -12.10 -10.66
N LYS A 266 -4.07 -11.50 -9.53
CA LYS A 266 -2.66 -11.36 -9.10
C LYS A 266 -2.56 -11.99 -7.72
N GLY A 267 -1.56 -12.83 -7.50
CA GLY A 267 -1.33 -13.48 -6.20
C GLY A 267 0.06 -14.09 -6.09
N CYS A 268 0.29 -14.83 -5.02
CA CYS A 268 1.54 -15.51 -4.74
C CYS A 268 1.26 -16.94 -4.27
N ILE A 269 1.98 -17.91 -4.84
CA ILE A 269 2.11 -19.26 -4.30
C ILE A 269 3.29 -19.23 -3.33
N ALA A 270 2.98 -19.42 -2.04
CA ALA A 270 3.94 -19.27 -0.95
C ALA A 270 5.15 -20.23 -1.09
N PRO A 271 6.36 -19.81 -0.63
CA PRO A 271 6.65 -18.58 0.13
C PRO A 271 6.70 -17.30 -0.71
N LYS A 272 6.46 -16.15 -0.06
CA LYS A 272 6.60 -14.83 -0.69
C LYS A 272 7.99 -14.24 -0.43
N ALA A 273 8.73 -13.99 -1.49
CA ALA A 273 10.09 -13.41 -1.47
C ALA A 273 10.31 -12.50 -2.69
N ILE A 274 11.44 -11.80 -2.69
CA ILE A 274 11.97 -11.09 -3.86
C ILE A 274 12.46 -12.10 -4.90
N THR A 275 12.73 -11.62 -6.12
CA THR A 275 13.46 -12.38 -7.13
C THR A 275 14.73 -11.63 -7.50
N THR A 276 15.88 -12.29 -7.41
CA THR A 276 17.18 -11.75 -7.83
C THR A 276 17.61 -12.31 -9.18
N ILE A 277 18.21 -11.46 -10.01
CA ILE A 277 18.80 -11.84 -11.29
C ILE A 277 20.15 -11.15 -11.38
N SER A 278 21.21 -11.85 -10.99
CA SER A 278 22.57 -11.33 -11.07
C SER A 278 23.17 -11.52 -12.46
N LYS A 279 23.93 -10.52 -12.92
CA LYS A 279 24.76 -10.55 -14.12
C LYS A 279 26.22 -10.20 -13.82
N GLY A 280 26.57 -10.04 -12.54
CA GLY A 280 27.92 -9.70 -12.07
C GLY A 280 28.29 -8.23 -12.31
N THR A 281 27.32 -7.32 -12.25
CA THR A 281 27.53 -5.89 -12.50
C THR A 281 27.35 -5.04 -11.23
N ASP A 282 28.07 -3.91 -11.16
CA ASP A 282 27.96 -2.95 -10.07
C ASP A 282 26.68 -2.07 -10.14
N VAL A 283 25.76 -2.35 -11.06
CA VAL A 283 24.56 -1.55 -11.34
C VAL A 283 23.31 -2.38 -11.10
N LEU A 284 22.52 -2.00 -10.10
CA LEU A 284 21.29 -2.66 -9.71
C LEU A 284 20.04 -1.92 -10.21
N GLN A 285 19.10 -2.65 -10.79
CA GLN A 285 17.76 -2.16 -11.12
C GLN A 285 16.70 -2.84 -10.21
N ILE A 286 15.90 -2.05 -9.50
CA ILE A 286 14.86 -2.52 -8.57
C ILE A 286 13.48 -2.31 -9.19
N PHE A 287 12.64 -3.33 -9.28
CA PHE A 287 11.27 -3.25 -9.82
C PHE A 287 10.23 -3.59 -8.76
N GLU A 288 9.10 -2.88 -8.73
CA GLU A 288 8.00 -3.19 -7.78
C GLU A 288 7.37 -4.57 -8.05
N GLY A 289 7.12 -4.90 -9.32
CA GLY A 289 6.55 -6.17 -9.74
C GLY A 289 7.24 -6.78 -10.96
N PHE A 290 7.04 -8.09 -11.16
CA PHE A 290 7.67 -8.80 -12.27
C PHE A 290 7.19 -8.33 -13.65
N MET A 291 5.98 -7.78 -13.75
CA MET A 291 5.47 -7.28 -15.03
C MET A 291 6.19 -5.99 -15.45
N ASP A 292 6.62 -5.18 -14.50
CA ASP A 292 7.41 -3.97 -14.72
C ASP A 292 8.84 -4.33 -15.16
N PHE A 293 9.43 -5.35 -14.52
CA PHE A 293 10.67 -5.97 -14.98
C PHE A 293 10.58 -6.50 -16.43
N LEU A 294 9.55 -7.29 -16.76
CA LEU A 294 9.34 -7.79 -18.13
C LEU A 294 9.13 -6.65 -19.14
N SER A 295 8.51 -5.55 -18.70
CA SER A 295 8.29 -4.37 -19.53
C SER A 295 9.59 -3.62 -19.80
N TRP A 296 10.43 -3.48 -18.77
CA TRP A 296 11.76 -2.90 -18.91
C TRP A 296 12.66 -3.74 -19.81
N GLN A 297 12.62 -5.07 -19.69
CA GLN A 297 13.31 -6.00 -20.59
C GLN A 297 12.81 -5.90 -22.05
N THR A 298 11.56 -5.48 -22.27
CA THR A 298 11.00 -5.24 -23.60
C THR A 298 11.53 -3.94 -24.20
N LEU A 299 11.60 -2.88 -23.39
CA LEU A 299 12.07 -1.56 -23.81
C LEU A 299 13.61 -1.48 -23.91
N ASN A 300 14.33 -2.25 -23.09
CA ASN A 300 15.78 -2.25 -22.96
C ASN A 300 16.33 -3.68 -23.01
N PRO A 301 16.19 -4.39 -24.16
CA PRO A 301 16.60 -5.81 -24.29
C PRO A 301 18.11 -6.03 -24.07
N SER A 302 18.91 -4.97 -24.19
CA SER A 302 20.36 -4.96 -23.94
C SER A 302 20.74 -4.63 -22.48
N SER A 303 19.79 -4.50 -21.54
CA SER A 303 20.13 -4.21 -20.14
C SER A 303 20.97 -5.34 -19.52
N THR A 304 22.21 -5.01 -19.15
CA THR A 304 23.15 -5.89 -18.47
C THR A 304 23.15 -5.72 -16.95
N CYS A 305 22.28 -4.87 -16.39
CA CYS A 305 22.20 -4.64 -14.95
C CYS A 305 21.75 -5.89 -14.18
N ASP A 306 22.29 -6.03 -12.98
CA ASP A 306 21.76 -6.89 -11.93
C ASP A 306 20.36 -6.38 -11.54
N THR A 307 19.49 -7.26 -11.08
CA THR A 307 18.07 -6.93 -10.89
C THR A 307 17.50 -7.55 -9.63
N ILE A 308 16.73 -6.74 -8.88
CA ILE A 308 15.81 -7.19 -7.84
C ILE A 308 14.39 -6.89 -8.30
N VAL A 309 13.53 -7.90 -8.29
CA VAL A 309 12.07 -7.72 -8.37
C VAL A 309 11.52 -7.88 -6.97
N LEU A 310 10.96 -6.80 -6.41
CA LEU A 310 10.44 -6.77 -5.05
C LEU A 310 9.28 -7.74 -4.84
N ASN A 311 8.46 -7.97 -5.87
CA ASN A 311 7.21 -8.75 -5.85
C ASN A 311 6.11 -8.20 -4.90
N SER A 312 6.47 -7.35 -3.94
CA SER A 312 5.61 -6.45 -3.16
C SER A 312 6.46 -5.48 -2.36
N LEU A 313 6.01 -4.24 -2.23
CA LEU A 313 6.66 -3.19 -1.43
C LEU A 313 6.93 -3.59 0.03
N VAL A 314 6.17 -4.55 0.61
CA VAL A 314 6.42 -5.07 1.97
C VAL A 314 7.76 -5.81 2.11
N LEU A 315 8.40 -6.17 0.99
CA LEU A 315 9.70 -6.85 0.96
C LEU A 315 10.87 -5.87 0.81
N LEU A 316 10.62 -4.59 0.50
CA LEU A 316 11.66 -3.56 0.36
C LEU A 316 12.60 -3.42 1.58
N PRO A 317 12.15 -3.54 2.85
CA PRO A 317 13.07 -3.51 3.98
C PRO A 317 14.07 -4.68 4.03
N ARG A 318 13.83 -5.78 3.28
CA ARG A 318 14.71 -6.95 3.28
C ARG A 318 15.96 -6.78 2.42
N ILE A 319 15.91 -5.91 1.41
CA ILE A 319 17.04 -5.69 0.49
C ILE A 319 18.01 -4.61 0.97
N GLN A 320 17.77 -4.02 2.16
CA GLN A 320 18.57 -2.91 2.69
C GLN A 320 20.08 -3.19 2.73
N GLU A 321 20.49 -4.42 3.05
CA GLU A 321 21.91 -4.78 3.12
C GLU A 321 22.47 -5.07 1.72
N GLU A 322 21.76 -5.85 0.90
CA GLU A 322 22.14 -6.21 -0.48
C GLU A 322 22.34 -4.98 -1.39
N VAL A 323 21.51 -3.96 -1.24
CA VAL A 323 21.56 -2.73 -2.05
C VAL A 323 22.84 -1.90 -1.82
N LYS A 324 23.52 -2.05 -0.67
CA LYS A 324 24.69 -1.22 -0.31
C LYS A 324 25.94 -1.51 -1.11
N ASP A 325 26.09 -2.74 -1.60
CA ASP A 325 27.31 -3.19 -2.27
C ASP A 325 27.37 -2.72 -3.75
N TYR A 326 26.25 -2.20 -4.28
CA TYR A 326 26.15 -1.68 -5.64
C TYR A 326 26.59 -0.22 -5.75
N LYS A 327 27.42 0.10 -6.76
CA LYS A 327 27.91 1.46 -7.05
C LYS A 327 26.82 2.38 -7.59
N GLN A 328 25.81 1.81 -8.25
CA GLN A 328 24.67 2.54 -8.79
C GLN A 328 23.40 1.72 -8.59
N VAL A 329 22.34 2.36 -8.10
CA VAL A 329 21.03 1.75 -7.90
C VAL A 329 19.98 2.63 -8.56
N GLU A 330 19.14 2.02 -9.38
CA GLU A 330 18.01 2.65 -10.06
C GLU A 330 16.72 1.91 -9.71
N SER A 331 15.65 2.63 -9.37
CA SER A 331 14.39 2.01 -8.94
C SER A 331 13.21 2.40 -9.81
N PHE A 332 12.44 1.40 -10.21
CA PHE A 332 11.26 1.46 -11.04
C PHE A 332 10.04 1.00 -10.22
N LEU A 333 9.54 1.92 -9.38
CA LEU A 333 8.35 1.72 -8.55
C LEU A 333 7.14 2.40 -9.18
N ASP A 334 5.93 2.06 -8.72
CA ASP A 334 4.70 2.66 -9.25
C ASP A 334 4.63 4.17 -8.90
N ASN A 335 4.08 4.98 -9.81
CA ASN A 335 3.81 6.41 -9.60
C ASN A 335 2.63 6.69 -8.64
N ASP A 336 2.08 5.66 -8.00
CA ASP A 336 1.05 5.82 -6.99
C ASP A 336 1.60 6.27 -5.61
N GLU A 337 0.72 6.37 -4.62
CA GLU A 337 1.08 6.83 -3.28
C GLU A 337 1.92 5.81 -2.49
N ALA A 338 1.80 4.51 -2.79
CA ALA A 338 2.56 3.46 -2.12
C ALA A 338 3.98 3.33 -2.73
N GLY A 339 4.10 3.40 -4.06
CA GLY A 339 5.39 3.41 -4.74
C GLY A 339 6.22 4.64 -4.38
N ARG A 340 5.64 5.85 -4.40
CA ARG A 340 6.33 7.09 -3.96
C ARG A 340 6.79 7.07 -2.50
N LYS A 341 5.97 6.56 -1.58
CA LYS A 341 6.38 6.34 -0.16
C LYS A 341 7.52 5.34 -0.03
N SER A 342 7.52 4.30 -0.87
CA SER A 342 8.55 3.27 -0.87
C SER A 342 9.86 3.77 -1.48
N PHE A 343 9.80 4.64 -2.48
CA PHE A 343 10.98 5.35 -3.00
C PHE A 343 11.65 6.22 -1.92
N GLU A 344 10.87 7.02 -1.19
CA GLU A 344 11.40 7.83 -0.09
C GLU A 344 11.92 6.97 1.09
N PHE A 345 11.44 5.75 1.28
CA PHE A 345 12.04 4.78 2.21
C PHE A 345 13.37 4.20 1.69
N LEU A 346 13.43 3.80 0.41
CA LEU A 346 14.66 3.33 -0.25
C LEU A 346 15.79 4.38 -0.16
N LYS A 347 15.44 5.65 -0.40
CA LYS A 347 16.34 6.81 -0.31
C LYS A 347 16.91 7.06 1.09
N GLN A 348 16.28 6.55 2.15
CA GLN A 348 16.82 6.69 3.52
C GLN A 348 18.07 5.81 3.75
N PHE A 349 18.17 4.67 3.07
CA PHE A 349 19.31 3.76 3.20
C PHE A 349 20.21 3.68 1.95
N TYR A 350 19.75 4.16 0.80
CA TYR A 350 20.57 4.42 -0.38
C TYR A 350 20.29 5.84 -0.94
N PRO A 351 20.88 6.91 -0.38
CA PRO A 351 20.54 8.30 -0.72
C PRO A 351 20.81 8.71 -2.17
N SER A 352 21.70 8.00 -2.87
CA SER A 352 22.07 8.20 -4.28
C SER A 352 21.20 7.39 -5.25
N VAL A 353 20.05 6.85 -4.81
CA VAL A 353 19.16 6.08 -5.69
C VAL A 353 18.61 6.96 -6.80
N ILE A 354 18.66 6.44 -8.03
CA ILE A 354 18.08 7.09 -9.20
C ILE A 354 16.60 6.71 -9.27
N ASP A 355 15.74 7.72 -9.30
CA ASP A 355 14.31 7.53 -9.56
C ASP A 355 14.11 7.18 -11.04
N GLY A 356 13.73 5.93 -11.31
CA GLY A 356 13.40 5.44 -12.65
C GLY A 356 12.01 5.86 -13.12
N SER A 357 11.11 6.23 -12.20
CA SER A 357 9.71 6.58 -12.49
C SER A 357 9.56 7.87 -13.29
N VAL A 358 10.61 8.72 -13.26
CA VAL A 358 10.75 9.92 -14.08
C VAL A 358 10.61 9.65 -15.59
N ARG A 359 10.80 8.40 -16.04
CA ARG A 359 10.63 8.00 -17.46
C ARG A 359 9.18 7.76 -17.86
N TYR A 360 8.29 7.52 -16.90
CA TYR A 360 6.87 7.20 -17.12
C TYR A 360 5.92 8.03 -16.24
N GLN A 361 6.28 9.27 -15.90
CA GLN A 361 5.52 10.18 -15.01
C GLN A 361 4.02 10.33 -15.34
N THR A 362 3.63 10.14 -16.61
CA THR A 362 2.24 10.23 -17.08
C THR A 362 1.47 8.91 -17.02
N HIS A 363 2.07 7.85 -16.49
CA HIS A 363 1.51 6.49 -16.39
C HIS A 363 1.71 5.98 -14.95
N LYS A 364 0.84 5.07 -14.51
CA LYS A 364 0.89 4.51 -13.15
C LYS A 364 2.08 3.60 -12.95
N ASP A 365 2.33 2.71 -13.90
CA ASP A 365 3.39 1.69 -13.84
C ASP A 365 4.15 1.58 -15.17
N LEU A 366 5.29 0.87 -15.14
CA LEU A 366 6.19 0.77 -16.30
C LEU A 366 5.54 -0.04 -17.44
N ASN A 367 4.64 -0.96 -17.10
CA ASN A 367 3.92 -1.75 -18.07
C ASN A 367 2.78 -0.97 -18.76
N GLU A 368 2.09 -0.07 -18.06
CA GLU A 368 1.13 0.86 -18.66
C GLU A 368 1.82 1.79 -19.67
N TRP A 369 3.03 2.26 -19.34
CA TRP A 369 3.85 3.03 -20.27
C TRP A 369 4.26 2.22 -21.51
N LEU A 370 4.73 0.97 -21.36
CA LEU A 370 5.03 0.09 -22.49
C LEU A 370 3.80 -0.08 -23.41
N VAL A 371 2.64 -0.39 -22.84
CA VAL A 371 1.39 -0.58 -23.59
C VAL A 371 0.95 0.71 -24.32
N SER A 372 1.21 1.89 -23.77
CA SER A 372 0.93 3.15 -24.46
C SER A 372 1.87 3.39 -25.65
N GLN A 373 3.16 3.06 -25.52
CA GLN A 373 4.12 3.19 -26.62
C GLN A 373 3.75 2.29 -27.82
N SER A 374 3.36 1.04 -27.59
CA SER A 374 2.95 0.12 -28.66
C SER A 374 1.75 0.64 -29.45
N LYS A 375 0.74 1.19 -28.77
CA LYS A 375 -0.45 1.78 -29.42
C LYS A 375 -0.12 3.01 -30.26
N VAL A 376 0.90 3.79 -29.88
CA VAL A 376 1.36 4.93 -30.70
C VAL A 376 2.07 4.46 -31.97
N GLN A 377 2.81 3.35 -31.92
CA GLN A 377 3.47 2.78 -33.10
C GLN A 377 2.47 2.16 -34.09
N GLU A 378 1.43 1.45 -33.62
CA GLU A 378 0.38 0.90 -34.49
C GLU A 378 -0.43 1.97 -35.24
N ASN A 379 -0.51 3.19 -34.70
CA ASN A 379 -1.26 4.31 -35.30
C ASN A 379 -0.43 5.19 -36.24
N GLN A 380 0.86 4.87 -36.51
CA GLN A 380 1.60 5.56 -37.56
C GLN A 380 1.32 4.95 -38.93
N PRO A 381 0.87 5.72 -39.94
CA PRO A 381 0.64 5.20 -41.28
C PRO A 381 1.97 4.78 -41.90
N SER A 382 2.07 3.51 -42.30
CA SER A 382 3.23 2.98 -43.02
C SER A 382 3.48 3.79 -44.29
N LEU A 383 4.67 4.37 -44.44
CA LEU A 383 5.06 5.10 -45.65
C LEU A 383 4.87 4.20 -46.89
N PRO A 384 4.29 4.72 -47.98
CA PRO A 384 4.03 3.92 -49.17
C PRO A 384 5.35 3.44 -49.76
N THR A 385 5.54 2.12 -49.80
CA THR A 385 6.70 1.49 -50.41
C THR A 385 6.67 1.72 -51.92
N THR A 386 7.55 2.60 -52.39
CA THR A 386 7.69 2.91 -53.82
C THR A 386 8.10 1.65 -54.58
N LYS A 387 7.14 0.99 -55.24
CA LYS A 387 7.40 -0.11 -56.17
C LYS A 387 8.25 0.41 -57.31
N ARG A 388 9.57 0.20 -57.25
CA ARG A 388 10.46 0.40 -58.39
C ARG A 388 10.07 -0.61 -59.47
N GLY A 389 9.41 -0.11 -60.52
CA GLY A 389 8.98 -0.94 -61.64
C GLY A 389 10.16 -1.58 -62.35
N ILE A 390 10.10 -2.89 -62.54
CA ILE A 390 11.00 -3.60 -63.45
C ILE A 390 10.51 -3.28 -64.88
N ARG A 391 11.25 -2.44 -65.61
CA ARG A 391 11.12 -2.40 -67.07
C ARG A 391 11.78 -3.67 -67.63
N ARG A 392 11.04 -4.39 -68.46
CA ARG A 392 11.57 -5.37 -69.40
C ARG A 392 11.97 -4.67 -70.69
#